data_AF-A0A8D0HST1-F1
#
_entry.id   AF-A0A8D0HST1-F1
#
_cell.length_a   1.000
_cell.length_b   1.000
_cell.length_c   1.000
_cell.angle_alpha   90.00
_cell.angle_beta   90.00
_cell.angle_gamma   90.00
#
_symmetry.space_group_name_H-M   'P 1'
#
loop_
_entity.id
_entity.type
_entity.pdbx_description
1 polymer ?
#
loop_
_entity_poly.entity_id
_entity_poly.type
_entity_poly.pdbx_seq_one_letter_code
_entity_poly.pdbx_strand_id
1 'polypeptide(L)'
;MSKKETPAGPRPLGKSLPPSQDEAEKRRQEKLREDGQRMVSRIREAEAVGVSPELVAAAVRYSGAELPLAWLSSELPAVVEAVAELATQRGQAEPGGGLGAVTVPEAHEAWVESQGDLDEAVARCLSNRRSKVRELQALGFGERGPVLQALYQNGGDVWQALSQLQRLLLEPFHRRLWEPEEPPIDFHSPDRQALLRRLLASLTLP
;
A
#
# COMPACT_ATOMS: atom_id res chain seq x y z
N MET A 1 58.96 13.19 -74.12
CA MET A 1 57.95 14.04 -73.46
C MET A 1 56.89 13.13 -72.88
N SER A 2 56.98 12.78 -71.60
CA SER A 2 55.98 11.94 -70.91
C SER A 2 55.37 12.75 -69.77
N LYS A 3 54.11 13.14 -69.92
CA LYS A 3 53.28 13.69 -68.84
C LYS A 3 52.87 12.53 -67.94
N LYS A 4 53.23 12.60 -66.66
CA LYS A 4 52.80 11.66 -65.63
C LYS A 4 51.63 12.33 -64.89
N GLU A 5 50.44 11.78 -65.08
CA GLU A 5 49.21 12.19 -64.37
C GLU A 5 49.28 11.72 -62.92
N THR A 6 48.92 12.61 -62.00
CA THR A 6 48.71 12.35 -60.57
C THR A 6 47.25 11.96 -60.32
N PRO A 7 46.95 10.95 -59.48
CA PRO A 7 45.57 10.56 -59.22
C PRO A 7 44.92 11.49 -58.19
N ALA A 8 43.65 11.80 -58.43
CA ALA A 8 42.78 12.60 -57.58
C ALA A 8 42.53 11.92 -56.23
N GLY A 9 42.64 12.70 -55.14
CA GLY A 9 42.34 12.25 -53.79
C GLY A 9 40.84 11.96 -53.55
N PRO A 10 40.51 11.15 -52.54
CA PRO A 10 39.14 10.75 -52.26
C PRO A 10 38.32 11.92 -51.72
N ARG A 11 37.10 12.09 -52.27
CA ARG A 11 36.13 13.11 -51.85
C ARG A 11 35.69 12.86 -50.40
N PRO A 12 35.54 13.91 -49.57
CA PRO A 12 35.07 13.73 -48.20
C PRO A 12 33.62 13.28 -48.21
N LEU A 13 33.33 12.15 -47.54
CA LEU A 13 31.99 11.68 -47.21
C LEU A 13 31.22 12.82 -46.54
N GLY A 14 30.09 13.19 -47.14
CA GLY A 14 29.23 14.26 -46.67
C GLY A 14 28.81 14.02 -45.23
N LYS A 15 29.16 14.95 -44.35
CA LYS A 15 28.57 15.06 -43.02
C LYS A 15 27.11 15.45 -43.24
N SER A 16 26.17 14.60 -42.83
CA SER A 16 24.74 14.92 -42.85
C SER A 16 24.52 16.20 -42.05
N LEU A 17 23.87 17.20 -42.65
CA LEU A 17 23.42 18.39 -41.93
C LEU A 17 22.50 17.98 -40.77
N PRO A 18 22.57 18.68 -39.62
CA PRO A 18 21.64 18.44 -38.52
C PRO A 18 20.20 18.64 -39.00
N PRO A 19 19.24 17.83 -38.52
CA PRO A 19 17.84 17.92 -38.92
C PRO A 19 17.29 19.32 -38.64
N SER A 20 16.39 19.79 -39.50
CA SER A 20 15.73 21.08 -39.26
C SER A 20 14.89 21.02 -37.99
N GLN A 21 14.64 22.17 -37.35
CA GLN A 21 13.82 22.23 -36.14
C GLN A 21 12.44 21.61 -36.34
N ASP A 22 11.84 21.81 -37.52
CA ASP A 22 10.54 21.23 -37.88
C ASP A 22 10.59 19.70 -38.03
N GLU A 23 11.67 19.16 -38.61
CA GLU A 23 11.87 17.71 -38.69
C GLU A 23 12.09 17.08 -37.32
N ALA A 24 12.81 17.76 -36.43
CA ALA A 24 13.02 17.31 -35.06
C ALA A 24 11.70 17.28 -34.26
N GLU A 25 10.88 18.32 -34.39
CA GLU A 25 9.57 18.38 -33.74
C GLU A 25 8.60 17.34 -34.32
N LYS A 26 8.58 17.15 -35.65
CA LYS A 26 7.77 16.11 -36.28
C LYS A 26 8.14 14.71 -35.80
N ARG A 27 9.45 14.40 -35.71
CA ARG A 27 9.95 13.12 -35.16
C ARG A 27 9.55 12.94 -33.70
N ARG A 28 9.59 14.00 -32.90
CA ARG A 28 9.15 13.96 -31.49
C ARG A 28 7.65 13.63 -31.39
N GLN A 29 6.82 14.26 -32.22
CA GLN A 29 5.38 14.01 -32.25
C GLN A 29 5.04 12.59 -32.71
N GLU A 30 5.72 12.10 -33.76
CA GLU A 30 5.57 10.71 -34.22
C GLU A 30 5.93 9.72 -33.12
N LYS A 31 7.07 9.94 -32.44
CA LYS A 31 7.49 9.11 -31.31
C LYS A 31 6.46 9.12 -30.17
N LEU A 32 5.98 10.30 -29.76
CA LEU A 32 4.95 10.40 -28.71
C LEU A 32 3.67 9.66 -29.09
N ARG A 33 3.27 9.72 -30.37
CA ARG A 33 2.10 8.99 -30.88
C ARG A 33 2.31 7.48 -30.83
N GLU A 34 3.47 7.00 -31.25
CA GLU A 34 3.83 5.58 -31.21
C GLU A 34 3.90 5.05 -29.78
N ASP A 35 4.60 5.75 -28.88
CA ASP A 35 4.72 5.37 -27.47
C ASP A 35 3.34 5.35 -26.79
N GLY A 36 2.50 6.34 -27.08
CA GLY A 36 1.12 6.40 -26.60
C GLY A 36 0.27 5.23 -27.11
N GLN A 37 0.36 4.89 -28.40
CA GLN A 37 -0.35 3.73 -28.98
C GLN A 37 0.10 2.40 -28.36
N ARG A 38 1.41 2.23 -28.13
CA ARG A 38 1.95 1.05 -27.45
C ARG A 38 1.43 0.93 -26.02
N MET A 39 1.40 2.03 -25.27
CA MET A 39 0.86 2.04 -23.91
C MET A 39 -0.63 1.65 -23.89
N VAL A 40 -1.43 2.19 -24.81
CA VAL A 40 -2.86 1.85 -24.92
C VAL A 40 -3.05 0.37 -25.28
N SER A 41 -2.21 -0.22 -26.13
CA SER A 41 -2.27 -1.66 -26.42
C SER A 41 -2.03 -2.49 -25.16
N ARG A 42 -0.97 -2.17 -24.41
CA ARG A 42 -0.61 -2.86 -23.16
C ARG A 42 -1.72 -2.77 -22.13
N ILE A 43 -2.35 -1.60 -21.98
CA ILE A 43 -3.48 -1.41 -21.06
C ILE A 43 -4.67 -2.28 -21.47
N ARG A 44 -5.04 -2.30 -22.75
CA ARG A 44 -6.17 -3.13 -23.23
C ARG A 44 -5.94 -4.62 -23.01
N GLU A 45 -4.73 -5.10 -23.27
CA GLU A 45 -4.33 -6.48 -23.02
C GLU A 45 -4.42 -6.82 -21.52
N ALA A 46 -4.03 -5.88 -20.65
CA ALA A 46 -4.08 -6.05 -19.21
C ALA A 46 -5.50 -5.99 -18.63
N GLU A 47 -6.32 -5.06 -19.10
CA GLU A 47 -7.73 -4.96 -18.69
C GLU A 47 -8.51 -6.22 -19.05
N ALA A 48 -8.17 -6.88 -20.17
CA ALA A 48 -8.79 -8.15 -20.56
C ALA A 48 -8.57 -9.28 -19.53
N VAL A 49 -7.55 -9.16 -18.66
CA VAL A 49 -7.27 -10.09 -17.56
C VAL A 49 -7.51 -9.47 -16.17
N GLY A 50 -8.17 -8.31 -16.10
CA GLY A 50 -8.53 -7.65 -14.84
C GLY A 50 -7.40 -6.87 -14.16
N VAL A 51 -6.32 -6.59 -14.88
CA VAL A 51 -5.21 -5.76 -14.37
C VAL A 51 -5.51 -4.28 -14.64
N SER A 52 -5.32 -3.42 -13.64
CA SER A 52 -5.62 -1.99 -13.75
C SER A 52 -4.56 -1.23 -14.56
N PRO A 53 -4.94 -0.13 -15.25
CA PRO A 53 -4.01 0.67 -16.04
C PRO A 53 -2.89 1.31 -15.20
N GLU A 54 -3.17 1.67 -13.95
CA GLU A 54 -2.18 2.23 -13.03
C GLU A 54 -1.08 1.21 -12.73
N LEU A 55 -1.47 -0.06 -12.52
CA LEU A 55 -0.52 -1.15 -12.26
C LEU A 55 0.37 -1.42 -13.48
N VAL A 56 -0.20 -1.37 -14.70
CA VAL A 56 0.57 -1.48 -15.94
C VAL A 56 1.53 -0.30 -16.10
N ALA A 57 1.06 0.92 -15.87
CA ALA A 57 1.89 2.12 -15.99
C ALA A 57 3.05 2.10 -15.00
N ALA A 58 2.79 1.71 -13.74
CA ALA A 58 3.81 1.54 -12.72
C ALA A 58 4.85 0.48 -13.11
N ALA A 59 4.40 -0.69 -13.60
CA ALA A 59 5.29 -1.75 -14.06
C ALA A 59 6.18 -1.30 -15.21
N VAL A 60 5.62 -0.64 -16.24
CA VAL A 60 6.40 -0.14 -17.38
C VAL A 60 7.41 0.91 -16.93
N ARG A 61 7.01 1.83 -16.05
CA ARG A 61 7.90 2.88 -15.54
C ARG A 61 9.03 2.32 -14.69
N TYR A 62 8.75 1.35 -13.82
CA TYR A 62 9.74 0.77 -12.92
C TYR A 62 10.71 -0.17 -13.64
N SER A 63 10.18 -1.10 -14.44
CA SER A 63 10.97 -2.19 -15.02
C SER A 63 11.50 -1.90 -16.42
N GLY A 64 10.87 -0.97 -17.16
CA GLY A 64 11.10 -0.82 -18.59
C GLY A 64 10.66 -2.03 -19.42
N ALA A 65 9.89 -2.96 -18.85
CA ALA A 65 9.52 -4.20 -19.51
C ALA A 65 8.64 -3.96 -20.75
N GLU A 66 8.98 -4.67 -21.82
CA GLU A 66 8.17 -4.69 -23.05
C GLU A 66 6.85 -5.46 -22.87
N LEU A 67 6.87 -6.45 -21.97
CA LEU A 67 5.75 -7.32 -21.63
C LEU A 67 5.36 -7.14 -20.14
N PRO A 68 4.62 -6.07 -19.80
CA PRO A 68 4.33 -5.73 -18.40
C PRO A 68 3.55 -6.83 -17.66
N LEU A 69 2.66 -7.56 -18.33
CA LEU A 69 1.89 -8.64 -17.69
C LEU A 69 2.76 -9.79 -17.20
N ALA A 70 3.77 -10.19 -17.98
CA ALA A 70 4.71 -11.23 -17.57
C ALA A 70 5.50 -10.76 -16.33
N TRP A 71 6.00 -9.52 -16.38
CA TRP A 71 6.76 -8.92 -15.28
C TRP A 71 5.92 -8.79 -13.99
N LEU A 72 4.66 -8.37 -14.12
CA LEU A 72 3.72 -8.28 -12.99
C LEU A 72 3.51 -9.64 -12.31
N SER A 73 3.54 -10.73 -13.07
CA SER A 73 3.37 -12.08 -12.51
C SER A 73 4.65 -12.65 -11.89
N SER A 74 5.83 -12.29 -12.38
CA SER A 74 7.10 -12.89 -11.95
C SER A 74 7.89 -12.04 -10.95
N GLU A 75 8.01 -10.73 -11.18
CA GLU A 75 8.92 -9.85 -10.44
C GLU A 75 8.23 -8.95 -9.42
N LEU A 76 7.00 -8.50 -9.71
CA LEU A 76 6.28 -7.58 -8.82
C LEU A 76 6.20 -8.09 -7.36
N PRO A 77 5.92 -9.38 -7.07
CA PRO A 77 5.85 -9.86 -5.69
C PRO A 77 7.12 -9.55 -4.89
N ALA A 78 8.29 -9.82 -5.46
CA ALA A 78 9.58 -9.56 -4.81
C ALA A 78 9.84 -8.06 -4.62
N VAL A 79 9.42 -7.22 -5.58
CA VAL A 79 9.55 -5.76 -5.48
C VAL A 79 8.70 -5.22 -4.34
N VAL A 80 7.45 -5.66 -4.24
CA VAL A 80 6.53 -5.23 -3.17
C VAL A 80 7.00 -5.72 -1.80
N GLU A 81 7.51 -6.94 -1.70
CA GLU A 81 8.14 -7.45 -0.47
C GLU A 81 9.32 -6.57 -0.04
N ALA A 82 10.20 -6.19 -0.98
CA ALA A 82 11.30 -5.27 -0.67
C ALA A 82 10.80 -3.90 -0.20
N VAL A 83 9.71 -3.36 -0.78
CA VAL A 83 9.08 -2.12 -0.30
C VAL A 83 8.55 -2.28 1.12
N ALA A 84 7.87 -3.40 1.42
CA ALA A 84 7.35 -3.68 2.76
C ALA A 84 8.46 -3.81 3.80
N GLU A 85 9.56 -4.48 3.45
CA GLU A 85 10.74 -4.62 4.31
C GLU A 85 11.43 -3.27 4.56
N LEU A 86 11.69 -2.50 3.51
CA LEU A 86 12.29 -1.17 3.63
C LEU A 86 11.42 -0.22 4.43
N ALA A 87 10.11 -0.23 4.19
CA ALA A 87 9.17 0.55 4.98
C ALA A 87 9.17 0.10 6.45
N THR A 88 9.15 -1.21 6.73
CA THR A 88 9.24 -1.72 8.10
C THR A 88 10.51 -1.25 8.80
N GLN A 89 11.67 -1.35 8.15
CA GLN A 89 12.95 -0.91 8.70
C GLN A 89 12.97 0.60 8.99
N ARG A 90 12.58 1.44 8.01
CA ARG A 90 12.51 2.90 8.20
C ARG A 90 11.46 3.29 9.26
N GLY A 91 10.36 2.54 9.35
CA GLY A 91 9.29 2.75 10.30
C GLY A 91 9.67 2.47 11.75
N GLN A 92 10.78 1.78 12.03
CA GLN A 92 11.27 1.59 13.40
C GLN A 92 11.79 2.89 14.03
N ALA A 93 12.33 3.80 13.22
CA ALA A 93 12.84 5.10 13.68
C ALA A 93 11.74 6.12 13.97
N GLU A 94 10.47 5.78 13.72
CA GLU A 94 9.35 6.70 13.91
C GLU A 94 9.08 7.00 15.39
N PRO A 95 8.74 8.26 15.73
CA PRO A 95 8.47 8.66 17.10
C PRO A 95 7.28 7.90 17.69
N GLY A 96 7.31 7.69 19.01
CA GLY A 96 6.24 6.99 19.72
C GLY A 96 6.30 5.46 19.61
N GLY A 97 7.48 4.89 19.33
CA GLY A 97 7.72 3.44 19.40
C GLY A 97 7.64 2.69 18.06
N GLY A 98 7.81 3.38 16.93
CA GLY A 98 7.86 2.75 15.60
C GLY A 98 6.49 2.32 15.06
N LEU A 99 6.36 2.15 13.73
CA LEU A 99 5.08 1.86 13.05
C LEU A 99 4.74 0.35 12.91
N GLY A 100 5.49 -0.51 13.60
CA GLY A 100 5.36 -1.96 13.49
C GLY A 100 5.76 -2.48 12.10
N ALA A 101 5.47 -3.76 11.87
CA ALA A 101 5.67 -4.38 10.56
C ALA A 101 4.63 -3.88 9.56
N VAL A 102 5.11 -3.45 8.39
CA VAL A 102 4.29 -3.10 7.23
C VAL A 102 3.95 -4.38 6.46
N THR A 103 2.71 -4.47 5.98
CA THR A 103 2.24 -5.66 5.26
C THR A 103 2.41 -5.51 3.74
N VAL A 104 2.49 -6.64 3.04
CA VAL A 104 2.58 -6.68 1.56
C VAL A 104 1.42 -5.92 0.89
N PRO A 105 0.14 -6.04 1.33
CA PRO A 105 -0.95 -5.26 0.73
C PRO A 105 -0.77 -3.74 0.85
N GLU A 106 -0.29 -3.25 1.99
CA GLU A 106 -0.02 -1.81 2.17
C GLU A 106 1.12 -1.32 1.27
N ALA A 107 2.18 -2.13 1.16
CA ALA A 107 3.29 -1.83 0.27
C ALA A 107 2.85 -1.86 -1.21
N HIS A 108 1.98 -2.79 -1.58
CA HIS A 108 1.42 -2.90 -2.93
C HIS A 108 0.59 -1.66 -3.28
N GLU A 109 -0.35 -1.28 -2.41
CA GLU A 109 -1.18 -0.09 -2.57
C GLU A 109 -0.31 1.17 -2.73
N ALA A 110 0.67 1.35 -1.85
CA ALA A 110 1.60 2.49 -1.92
C ALA A 110 2.47 2.47 -3.18
N TRP A 111 2.91 1.30 -3.64
CA TRP A 111 3.72 1.17 -4.87
C TRP A 111 2.93 1.56 -6.12
N VAL A 112 1.66 1.15 -6.21
CA VAL A 112 0.76 1.53 -7.30
C VAL A 112 0.51 3.04 -7.30
N GLU A 113 0.17 3.62 -6.15
CA GLU A 113 -0.06 5.07 -6.02
C GLU A 113 1.17 5.91 -6.34
N SER A 114 2.36 5.37 -6.06
CA SER A 114 3.66 6.00 -6.38
C SER A 114 4.14 5.73 -7.80
N GLN A 115 3.31 5.09 -8.64
CA GLN A 115 3.62 4.78 -10.04
C GLN A 115 4.93 4.00 -10.21
N GLY A 116 5.22 3.11 -9.27
CA GLY A 116 6.41 2.26 -9.28
C GLY A 116 7.69 2.90 -8.75
N ASP A 117 7.64 4.15 -8.26
CA ASP A 117 8.79 4.77 -7.60
C ASP A 117 8.99 4.19 -6.18
N LEU A 118 10.14 3.57 -5.94
CA LEU A 118 10.41 2.85 -4.68
C LEU A 118 10.48 3.77 -3.46
N ASP A 119 11.19 4.89 -3.58
CA ASP A 119 11.39 5.78 -2.43
C ASP A 119 10.10 6.49 -2.06
N GLU A 120 9.34 6.92 -3.07
CA GLU A 120 8.01 7.50 -2.87
C GLU A 120 7.02 6.44 -2.33
N ALA A 121 7.06 5.20 -2.82
CA ALA A 121 6.25 4.09 -2.29
C ALA A 121 6.53 3.85 -0.81
N VAL A 122 7.80 3.80 -0.40
CA VAL A 122 8.17 3.62 1.01
C VAL A 122 7.70 4.81 1.86
N ALA A 123 7.93 6.05 1.41
CA ALA A 123 7.51 7.25 2.12
C ALA A 123 5.98 7.32 2.30
N ARG A 124 5.25 7.01 1.23
CA ARG A 124 3.78 6.95 1.19
C ARG A 124 3.24 5.85 2.10
N CYS A 125 3.83 4.66 2.05
CA CYS A 125 3.42 3.55 2.91
C CYS A 125 3.51 3.93 4.40
N LEU A 126 4.60 4.60 4.81
CA LEU A 126 4.77 5.09 6.17
C LEU A 126 3.76 6.19 6.53
N SER A 127 3.48 7.10 5.58
CA SER A 127 2.48 8.15 5.75
C SER A 127 1.07 7.59 5.94
N ASN A 128 0.70 6.62 5.11
CA ASN A 128 -0.58 5.92 5.19
C ASN A 128 -0.68 5.18 6.53
N ARG A 129 0.35 4.41 6.91
CA ARG A 129 0.39 3.70 8.19
C ARG A 129 0.24 4.64 9.39
N ARG A 130 0.92 5.79 9.40
CA ARG A 130 0.75 6.84 10.44
C ARG A 130 -0.70 7.31 10.53
N SER A 131 -1.32 7.57 9.39
CA SER A 131 -2.69 8.07 9.32
C SER A 131 -3.68 7.04 9.87
N LYS A 132 -3.53 5.78 9.46
CA LYS A 132 -4.32 4.64 9.97
C LYS A 132 -4.21 4.46 11.49
N VAL A 133 -2.99 4.58 12.04
CA VAL A 133 -2.76 4.53 13.50
C VAL A 133 -3.43 5.71 14.21
N ARG A 134 -3.28 6.93 13.69
CA ARG A 134 -3.92 8.13 14.28
C ARG A 134 -5.45 8.04 14.24
N GLU A 135 -6.01 7.50 13.17
CA GLU A 135 -7.45 7.29 13.02
C GLU A 135 -7.99 6.33 14.10
N LEU A 136 -7.36 5.16 14.26
CA LEU A 136 -7.76 4.20 15.30
C LEU A 136 -7.59 4.78 16.72
N GLN A 137 -6.56 5.60 16.94
CA GLN A 137 -6.38 6.33 18.20
C GLN A 137 -7.52 7.33 18.45
N ALA A 138 -7.95 8.08 17.42
CA ALA A 138 -9.06 9.02 17.52
C ALA A 138 -10.40 8.32 17.81
N LEU A 139 -10.54 7.04 17.42
CA LEU A 139 -11.70 6.20 17.71
C LEU A 139 -11.66 5.54 19.11
N GLY A 140 -10.66 5.89 19.95
CA GLY A 140 -10.55 5.43 21.32
C GLY A 140 -9.53 4.31 21.56
N PHE A 141 -8.84 3.83 20.52
CA PHE A 141 -7.78 2.82 20.64
C PHE A 141 -6.42 3.47 20.82
N GLY A 142 -6.18 4.06 21.99
CA GLY A 142 -4.96 4.80 22.30
C GLY A 142 -3.70 3.93 22.41
N GLU A 143 -3.86 2.65 22.80
CA GLU A 143 -2.75 1.72 22.93
C GLU A 143 -2.19 1.33 21.57
N ARG A 144 -0.95 1.75 21.32
CA ARG A 144 -0.31 1.60 20.01
C ARG A 144 -0.04 0.14 19.65
N GLY A 145 0.37 -0.71 20.61
CA GLY A 145 0.69 -2.12 20.37
C GLY A 145 -0.49 -2.92 19.76
N PRO A 146 -1.66 -2.97 20.43
CA PRO A 146 -2.85 -3.62 19.88
C PRO A 146 -3.29 -3.07 18.52
N VAL A 147 -3.21 -1.75 18.32
CA VAL A 147 -3.53 -1.10 17.04
C VAL A 147 -2.60 -1.59 15.93
N LEU A 148 -1.29 -1.58 16.15
CA LEU A 148 -0.30 -2.05 15.17
C LEU A 148 -0.49 -3.53 14.85
N GLN A 149 -0.79 -4.34 15.86
CA GLN A 149 -1.05 -5.77 15.69
C GLN A 149 -2.31 -6.02 14.86
N ALA A 150 -3.41 -5.31 15.17
CA ALA A 150 -4.66 -5.43 14.42
C ALA A 150 -4.49 -4.98 12.97
N LEU A 151 -3.80 -3.86 12.73
CA LEU A 151 -3.50 -3.43 11.37
C LEU A 151 -2.62 -4.44 10.61
N TYR A 152 -1.63 -5.07 11.27
CA TYR A 152 -0.83 -6.11 10.64
C TYR A 152 -1.67 -7.35 10.27
N GLN A 153 -2.52 -7.82 11.17
CA GLN A 153 -3.35 -9.01 10.95
C GLN A 153 -4.41 -8.83 9.85
N ASN A 154 -4.80 -7.58 9.58
CA ASN A 154 -5.80 -7.25 8.57
C ASN A 154 -5.22 -6.57 7.33
N GLY A 155 -3.91 -6.75 7.04
CA GLY A 155 -3.30 -6.21 5.82
C GLY A 155 -3.36 -4.69 5.69
N GLY A 156 -3.40 -3.98 6.82
CA GLY A 156 -3.55 -2.52 6.88
C GLY A 156 -4.97 -2.01 6.65
N ASP A 157 -6.00 -2.86 6.64
CA ASP A 157 -7.39 -2.43 6.57
C ASP A 157 -7.85 -1.86 7.93
N VAL A 158 -8.21 -0.57 7.94
CA VAL A 158 -8.63 0.14 9.16
C VAL A 158 -9.96 -0.37 9.69
N TRP A 159 -10.91 -0.68 8.82
CA TRP A 159 -12.25 -1.12 9.22
C TRP A 159 -12.22 -2.51 9.85
N GLN A 160 -11.46 -3.42 9.24
CA GLN A 160 -11.26 -4.77 9.78
C GLN A 160 -10.47 -4.73 11.10
N ALA A 161 -9.40 -3.91 11.16
CA ALA A 161 -8.65 -3.70 12.40
C ALA A 161 -9.53 -3.13 13.51
N LEU A 162 -10.37 -2.12 13.21
CA LEU A 162 -11.32 -1.53 14.14
C LEU A 162 -12.33 -2.58 14.64
N SER A 163 -12.93 -3.33 13.72
CA SER A 163 -13.90 -4.38 14.03
C SER A 163 -13.29 -5.45 14.95
N GLN A 164 -12.05 -5.85 14.69
CA GLN A 164 -11.31 -6.77 15.55
C GLN A 164 -11.09 -6.19 16.96
N LEU A 165 -10.64 -4.94 17.05
CA LEU A 165 -10.38 -4.28 18.33
C LEU A 165 -11.67 -4.13 19.15
N GLN A 166 -12.77 -3.74 18.51
CA GLN A 166 -14.09 -3.62 19.15
C GLN A 166 -14.63 -4.97 19.61
N ARG A 167 -14.41 -6.06 18.84
CA ARG A 167 -14.85 -7.40 19.23
C ARG A 167 -14.27 -7.83 20.59
N LEU A 168 -13.02 -7.48 20.88
CA LEU A 168 -12.40 -7.78 22.18
C LEU A 168 -13.08 -7.04 23.34
N LEU A 169 -13.59 -5.83 23.11
CA LEU A 169 -14.33 -5.06 24.11
C LEU A 169 -15.75 -5.62 24.35
N LEU A 170 -16.34 -6.24 23.33
CA LEU A 170 -17.69 -6.82 23.38
C LEU A 170 -17.70 -8.24 23.93
N GLU A 171 -16.55 -8.91 23.98
CA GLU A 171 -16.42 -10.29 24.47
C GLU A 171 -17.04 -10.52 25.86
N PRO A 172 -16.88 -9.62 26.86
CA PRO A 172 -17.55 -9.78 28.16
C PRO A 172 -19.08 -9.68 28.08
N PHE A 173 -19.62 -8.85 27.17
CA PHE A 173 -21.06 -8.74 26.97
C PHE A 173 -21.62 -9.99 26.31
N HIS A 174 -20.90 -10.51 25.32
CA HIS A 174 -21.26 -11.76 24.65
C HIS A 174 -21.30 -12.93 25.65
N ARG A 175 -20.31 -13.05 26.54
CA ARG A 175 -20.29 -14.09 27.58
C ARG A 175 -21.48 -13.99 28.54
N ARG A 176 -21.79 -12.78 29.02
CA ARG A 176 -22.92 -12.55 29.95
C ARG A 176 -24.28 -12.95 29.37
N LEU A 177 -24.48 -12.86 28.05
CA LEU A 177 -25.73 -13.29 27.41
C LEU A 177 -25.99 -14.80 27.59
N TRP A 178 -24.93 -15.59 27.75
CA TRP A 178 -24.98 -17.04 27.90
C TRP A 178 -24.74 -17.52 29.33
N GLU A 179 -24.35 -16.61 30.23
CA GLU A 179 -24.29 -16.90 31.66
C GLU A 179 -25.72 -16.89 32.22
N PRO A 180 -26.05 -17.79 33.17
CA PRO A 180 -27.36 -17.75 33.81
C PRO A 180 -27.54 -16.40 34.49
N GLU A 181 -28.66 -15.72 34.20
CA GLU A 181 -28.98 -14.45 34.85
C GLU A 181 -28.89 -14.62 36.36
N GLU A 182 -28.15 -13.73 37.03
CA GLU A 182 -28.26 -13.65 38.47
C GLU A 182 -29.74 -13.43 38.80
N PRO A 183 -30.32 -14.19 39.76
CA PRO A 183 -31.71 -14.04 40.08
C PRO A 183 -31.99 -12.56 40.42
N PRO A 184 -33.21 -12.06 40.15
CA PRO A 184 -33.58 -10.70 40.53
C PRO A 184 -33.53 -10.55 42.05
N ILE A 185 -33.09 -9.39 42.54
CA ILE A 185 -33.03 -9.10 43.97
C ILE A 185 -34.48 -9.06 44.51
N ASP A 186 -34.79 -9.99 45.40
CA ASP A 186 -36.08 -10.02 46.08
C ASP A 186 -36.05 -9.12 47.32
N PHE A 187 -36.59 -7.91 47.17
CA PHE A 187 -36.74 -6.94 48.27
C PHE A 187 -37.76 -7.38 49.34
N HIS A 188 -38.58 -8.39 49.05
CA HIS A 188 -39.56 -8.95 49.97
C HIS A 188 -39.06 -10.20 50.71
N SER A 189 -37.81 -10.60 50.49
CA SER A 189 -37.19 -11.73 51.19
C SER A 189 -37.32 -11.56 52.71
N PRO A 190 -37.84 -12.58 53.43
CA PRO A 190 -37.90 -12.55 54.89
C PRO A 190 -36.49 -12.57 55.52
N ASP A 191 -35.49 -13.09 54.80
CA ASP A 191 -34.08 -13.06 55.21
C ASP A 191 -33.42 -11.75 54.76
N ARG A 192 -33.53 -10.75 55.64
CA ARG A 192 -32.89 -9.44 55.46
C ARG A 192 -31.37 -9.51 55.39
N GLN A 193 -30.74 -10.48 56.03
CA GLN A 193 -29.27 -10.60 55.98
C GLN A 193 -28.80 -11.15 54.62
N ALA A 194 -29.51 -12.12 54.06
CA ALA A 194 -29.25 -12.58 52.69
C ALA A 194 -29.44 -11.46 51.67
N LEU A 195 -30.51 -10.66 51.81
CA LEU A 195 -30.74 -9.47 50.98
C LEU A 195 -29.60 -8.45 51.08
N LEU A 196 -29.15 -8.11 52.30
CA LEU A 196 -28.05 -7.19 52.52
C LEU A 196 -26.72 -7.69 51.92
N ARG A 197 -26.37 -8.96 52.12
CA ARG A 197 -25.15 -9.55 51.53
C ARG A 197 -25.18 -9.46 50.00
N ARG A 198 -26.34 -9.69 49.40
CA ARG A 198 -26.52 -9.66 47.95
C ARG A 198 -26.45 -8.24 47.41
N LEU A 199 -27.09 -7.28 48.06
CA LEU A 199 -26.98 -5.86 47.72
C LEU A 199 -25.54 -5.36 47.80
N LEU A 200 -24.80 -5.73 48.85
CA LEU A 200 -23.40 -5.36 49.04
C LEU A 200 -22.46 -6.04 48.03
N ALA A 201 -22.81 -7.24 47.56
CA ALA A 201 -22.04 -7.95 46.53
C ALA A 201 -22.30 -7.41 45.12
N SER A 202 -23.55 -7.00 44.81
CA SER A 202 -23.94 -6.51 43.48
C SER A 202 -23.67 -5.02 43.28
N LEU A 203 -23.81 -4.22 44.34
CA LEU A 203 -23.51 -2.79 44.32
C LEU A 203 -22.10 -2.66 44.88
N THR A 204 -21.10 -2.57 44.01
CA THR A 204 -19.75 -2.16 44.41
C THR A 204 -19.81 -0.75 44.96
N LEU A 205 -20.11 -0.63 46.25
CA LEU A 205 -20.11 0.60 47.01
C LEU A 205 -18.64 0.94 47.37
N PRO A 206 -18.22 2.21 47.22
CA PRO A 206 -16.87 2.65 47.58
C PRO A 206 -16.56 2.53 49.07
#